data_AF-A0A0A8UK55-F1
#
_entry.id   AF-A0A0A8UK55-F1
#
_cell.length_a   1.000
_cell.length_b   1.000
_cell.length_c   1.000
_cell.angle_alpha   90.00
_cell.angle_beta   90.00
_cell.angle_gamma   90.00
#
_symmetry.space_group_name_H-M   'P 1'
#
loop_
_entity.id
_entity.type
_entity.pdbx_description
1 polymer ?
#
loop_
_entity_poly.entity_id
_entity_poly.type
_entity_poly.pdbx_seq_one_letter_code
_entity_poly.pdbx_strand_id
1 'polypeptide(L)'
;MNNFFDVMDSMYSWKKRQGIPVIRPAPEYVFAYEPLNQGFRGFLRTFNYEERLHEITCKTLILVGEEDWITDKIHSEFMAGKIPDNHFIVFPHADHSMESDVPEAFFSSIHTFIKSQCEERNSHYFFKDNDNTGKVKFDLTVDESNNSFQLS
;
A
#
# COMPACT_ATOMS: atom_id res chain seq x y z
N MET A 1 1.77 -23.39 1.25
CA MET A 1 1.42 -21.97 1.45
C MET A 1 0.66 -21.38 0.27
N ASN A 2 1.17 -21.49 -0.96
CA ASN A 2 0.56 -20.84 -2.15
C ASN A 2 -0.90 -21.25 -2.41
N ASN A 3 -1.26 -22.51 -2.17
CA ASN A 3 -2.63 -23.00 -2.38
C ASN A 3 -3.71 -22.26 -1.57
N PHE A 4 -3.37 -21.63 -0.44
CA PHE A 4 -4.36 -20.88 0.33
C PHE A 4 -4.86 -19.67 -0.47
N PHE A 5 -3.94 -18.85 -0.96
CA PHE A 5 -4.30 -17.65 -1.72
C PHE A 5 -4.77 -17.98 -3.14
N ASP A 6 -4.35 -19.12 -3.72
CA ASP A 6 -4.91 -19.60 -4.99
C ASP A 6 -6.43 -19.88 -4.91
N VAL A 7 -6.93 -20.19 -3.71
CA VAL A 7 -8.36 -20.47 -3.48
C VAL A 7 -9.08 -19.24 -2.92
N MET A 8 -8.43 -18.51 -2.02
CA MET A 8 -9.07 -17.48 -1.21
C MET A 8 -8.94 -16.06 -1.78
N ASP A 9 -8.11 -15.79 -2.79
CA ASP A 9 -7.85 -14.41 -3.27
C ASP A 9 -9.13 -13.61 -3.63
N SER A 10 -10.15 -14.27 -4.19
CA SER A 10 -11.45 -13.69 -4.48
C SER A 10 -12.22 -13.22 -3.25
N MET A 11 -11.89 -13.72 -2.07
CA MET A 11 -12.42 -13.22 -0.81
C MET A 11 -11.66 -11.97 -0.35
N TYR A 12 -10.43 -11.74 -0.78
CA TYR A 12 -9.63 -10.61 -0.30
C TYR A 12 -9.60 -9.42 -1.26
N SER A 13 -9.91 -9.62 -2.54
CA SER A 13 -9.83 -8.59 -3.57
C SER A 13 -11.14 -8.51 -4.35
N TRP A 14 -11.68 -7.30 -4.42
CA TRP A 14 -12.82 -6.97 -5.25
C TRP A 14 -12.54 -7.29 -6.72
N LYS A 15 -11.38 -6.88 -7.26
CA LYS A 15 -11.01 -7.18 -8.65
C LYS A 15 -10.96 -8.68 -8.92
N LYS A 16 -10.34 -9.46 -8.02
CA LYS A 16 -10.30 -10.92 -8.13
C LYS A 16 -11.69 -11.55 -8.09
N ARG A 17 -12.56 -11.09 -7.19
CA ARG A 17 -13.97 -11.50 -7.13
C ARG A 17 -14.71 -11.23 -8.45
N GLN A 18 -14.40 -10.13 -9.14
CA GLN A 18 -14.98 -9.77 -10.44
C GLN A 18 -14.25 -10.39 -11.65
N GLY A 19 -13.25 -11.25 -11.45
CA GLY A 19 -12.45 -11.83 -12.54
C GLY A 19 -11.54 -10.83 -13.27
N ILE A 20 -11.27 -9.67 -12.66
CA ILE A 20 -10.37 -8.65 -13.19
C ILE A 20 -8.93 -9.00 -12.76
N PRO A 21 -7.96 -9.00 -13.69
CA PRO A 21 -6.57 -9.28 -13.34
C PRO A 21 -5.99 -8.18 -12.43
N VAL A 22 -5.16 -8.60 -11.47
CA VAL A 22 -4.42 -7.69 -10.58
C VAL A 22 -2.92 -7.90 -10.79
N ILE A 23 -2.16 -6.81 -10.71
CA ILE A 23 -0.70 -6.85 -10.76
C ILE A 23 -0.21 -6.67 -9.33
N ARG A 24 0.16 -7.77 -8.69
CA ARG A 24 0.77 -7.78 -7.37
C ARG A 24 1.98 -8.72 -7.40
N PRO A 25 3.19 -8.24 -7.10
CA PRO A 25 4.34 -9.11 -6.92
C PRO A 25 4.02 -10.13 -5.81
N ALA A 26 4.45 -11.38 -6.00
CA ALA A 26 4.37 -12.35 -4.91
C ALA A 26 5.17 -11.81 -3.71
N PRO A 27 4.65 -11.94 -2.48
CA PRO A 27 5.38 -11.48 -1.31
C PRO A 27 6.70 -12.23 -1.19
N GLU A 28 7.79 -11.49 -0.92
CA GLU A 28 9.11 -12.07 -0.65
C GLU A 28 9.22 -12.66 0.77
N TYR A 29 8.20 -12.46 1.62
CA TYR A 29 8.18 -12.90 3.01
C TYR A 29 7.34 -14.16 3.23
N VAL A 30 7.71 -14.96 4.23
CA VAL A 30 6.95 -16.15 4.63
C VAL A 30 5.64 -15.73 5.27
N PHE A 31 4.52 -16.24 4.76
CA PHE A 31 3.22 -16.07 5.37
C PHE A 31 3.15 -16.82 6.72
N ALA A 32 3.35 -16.14 7.84
CA ALA A 32 3.36 -16.76 9.16
C ALA A 32 1.93 -16.91 9.73
N TYR A 33 1.24 -17.98 9.34
CA TYR A 33 -0.14 -18.23 9.76
C TYR A 33 -0.25 -18.76 11.20
N GLU A 34 0.78 -19.39 11.77
CA GLU A 34 0.74 -19.90 13.14
C GLU A 34 0.61 -18.78 14.19
N PRO A 35 1.44 -17.70 14.15
CA PRO A 35 1.26 -16.57 15.05
C PRO A 35 -0.11 -15.89 14.88
N LEU A 36 -0.58 -15.75 13.63
CA LEU A 36 -1.90 -15.17 13.32
C LEU A 36 -3.02 -16.01 13.96
N ASN A 37 -2.98 -17.32 13.76
CA ASN A 37 -3.94 -18.25 14.35
C ASN A 37 -3.86 -18.28 15.88
N GLN A 38 -2.68 -18.14 16.47
CA GLN A 38 -2.51 -18.05 17.92
C GLN A 38 -3.19 -16.78 18.47
N GLY A 39 -3.06 -15.64 17.78
CA GLY A 39 -3.77 -14.42 18.11
C GLY A 39 -5.29 -14.60 18.08
N PHE A 40 -5.84 -15.09 16.96
CA PHE A 40 -7.29 -15.29 16.77
C PHE A 40 -7.90 -16.36 17.67
N ARG A 41 -7.11 -17.31 18.15
CA ARG A 41 -7.56 -18.30 19.16
C ARG A 41 -7.55 -17.74 20.58
N GLY A 42 -6.77 -16.71 20.85
CA GLY A 42 -6.54 -16.16 22.18
C GLY A 42 -6.91 -14.69 22.31
N PHE A 43 -5.91 -13.85 22.57
CA PHE A 43 -6.07 -12.49 23.07
C PHE A 43 -6.85 -11.55 22.14
N LEU A 44 -6.84 -11.77 20.82
CA LEU A 44 -7.56 -10.90 19.87
C LEU A 44 -9.08 -10.97 20.05
N ARG A 45 -9.61 -12.04 20.66
CA ARG A 45 -11.07 -12.18 20.92
C ARG A 45 -11.61 -11.20 21.94
N THR A 46 -10.75 -10.69 22.81
CA THR A 46 -11.11 -9.77 23.90
C THR A 46 -10.33 -8.45 23.83
N PHE A 47 -9.48 -8.29 22.82
CA PHE A 47 -8.71 -7.08 22.61
C PHE A 47 -9.65 -5.96 22.12
N ASN A 48 -9.80 -4.90 22.91
CA ASN A 48 -10.66 -3.78 22.58
C ASN A 48 -10.06 -2.46 23.11
N TYR A 49 -9.90 -1.48 22.21
CA TYR A 49 -9.48 -0.10 22.53
C TYR A 49 -10.47 0.97 22.08
N GLU A 50 -11.70 0.60 21.71
CA GLU A 50 -12.73 1.52 21.21
C GLU A 50 -12.95 2.72 22.16
N GLU A 51 -13.03 2.46 23.47
CA GLU A 51 -13.19 3.50 24.50
C GLU A 51 -11.99 4.44 24.62
N ARG A 52 -10.81 4.03 24.13
CA ARG A 52 -9.54 4.76 24.23
C ARG A 52 -9.11 5.42 22.92
N LEU A 53 -9.89 5.29 21.85
CA LEU A 53 -9.56 5.89 20.55
C LEU A 53 -9.38 7.42 20.62
N HIS A 54 -10.10 8.08 21.54
CA HIS A 54 -9.98 9.51 21.79
C HIS A 54 -8.62 9.91 22.41
N GLU A 55 -7.86 8.97 22.97
CA GLU A 55 -6.51 9.20 23.52
C GLU A 55 -5.44 9.29 22.42
N ILE A 56 -5.77 8.96 21.17
CA ILE A 56 -4.84 9.05 20.04
C ILE A 56 -4.63 10.53 19.70
N THR A 57 -3.42 11.01 19.96
CA THR A 57 -3.03 12.43 19.78
C THR A 57 -2.22 12.71 18.53
N CYS A 58 -1.71 11.67 17.85
CA CYS A 58 -1.03 11.85 16.58
C CYS A 58 -2.03 11.83 15.42
N LYS A 59 -1.73 12.63 14.39
CA LYS A 59 -2.43 12.61 13.11
C LYS A 59 -2.46 11.18 12.58
N THR A 60 -3.64 10.72 12.20
CA THR A 60 -3.91 9.32 11.86
C THR A 60 -4.47 9.21 10.45
N LEU A 61 -4.01 8.22 9.68
CA LEU A 61 -4.61 7.85 8.39
C LEU A 61 -5.41 6.57 8.57
N ILE A 62 -6.68 6.59 8.16
CA ILE A 62 -7.58 5.44 8.19
C ILE A 62 -7.98 5.15 6.74
N LEU A 63 -7.66 3.95 6.26
CA LEU A 63 -7.93 3.49 4.90
C LEU A 63 -8.78 2.22 4.97
N VAL A 64 -9.83 2.14 4.16
CA VAL A 64 -10.66 0.93 4.08
C VAL A 64 -11.23 0.74 2.66
N GLY A 65 -11.38 -0.51 2.24
CA GLY A 65 -12.15 -0.85 1.05
C GLY A 65 -13.65 -0.75 1.36
N GLU A 66 -14.44 -0.20 0.43
CA GLU A 66 -15.89 -0.05 0.61
C GLU A 66 -16.61 -1.39 0.89
N GLU A 67 -16.08 -2.48 0.35
CA GLU A 67 -16.60 -3.85 0.43
C GLU A 67 -15.73 -4.79 1.28
N ASP A 68 -14.84 -4.27 2.14
CA ASP A 68 -14.05 -5.10 3.05
C ASP A 68 -14.97 -5.86 4.01
N TRP A 69 -15.05 -7.19 3.89
CA TRP A 69 -15.88 -8.02 4.78
C TRP A 69 -15.09 -8.62 5.96
N ILE A 70 -13.76 -8.52 5.93
CA ILE A 70 -12.88 -9.02 7.00
C ILE A 70 -12.81 -7.98 8.12
N THR A 71 -12.62 -6.72 7.74
CA THR A 71 -12.64 -5.55 8.60
C THR A 71 -13.64 -4.53 8.05
N ASP A 72 -14.93 -4.78 8.30
CA ASP A 72 -16.04 -3.98 7.78
C ASP A 72 -15.82 -2.48 7.96
N LYS A 73 -16.14 -1.70 6.90
CA LYS A 73 -15.99 -0.24 6.92
C LYS A 73 -16.67 0.44 8.10
N ILE A 74 -17.73 -0.15 8.66
CA ILE A 74 -18.42 0.37 9.85
C ILE A 74 -17.43 0.54 11.02
N HIS A 75 -16.45 -0.36 11.16
CA HIS A 75 -15.41 -0.23 12.19
C HIS A 75 -14.45 0.92 11.89
N SER A 76 -14.09 1.15 10.63
CA SER A 76 -13.26 2.28 10.21
C SER A 76 -13.98 3.62 10.36
N GLU A 77 -15.28 3.67 10.04
CA GLU A 77 -16.15 4.82 10.30
C GLU A 77 -16.26 5.10 11.80
N PHE A 78 -16.42 4.06 12.62
CA PHE A 78 -16.42 4.19 14.08
C PHE A 78 -15.09 4.77 14.58
N MET A 79 -13.95 4.27 14.09
CA MET A 79 -12.64 4.80 14.44
C MET A 79 -12.49 6.27 14.03
N ALA A 80 -12.87 6.63 12.80
CA ALA A 80 -12.83 8.00 12.31
C ALA A 80 -13.72 8.95 13.13
N GLY A 81 -14.84 8.46 13.66
CA GLY A 81 -15.72 9.23 14.55
C GLY A 81 -15.17 9.44 15.96
N LYS A 82 -14.13 8.70 16.38
CA LYS A 82 -13.57 8.75 17.74
C LYS A 82 -12.15 9.30 17.82
N ILE A 83 -11.36 9.18 16.75
CA ILE A 83 -10.00 9.70 16.68
C ILE A 83 -10.03 11.19 16.33
N PRO A 84 -9.51 12.11 17.17
CA PRO A 84 -9.70 13.55 16.98
C PRO A 84 -9.07 14.14 15.70
N ASP A 85 -7.86 13.69 15.34
CA ASP A 85 -7.13 14.16 14.15
C ASP A 85 -6.87 12.99 13.20
N ASN A 86 -7.81 12.77 12.29
CA ASN A 86 -7.73 11.70 11.31
C ASN A 86 -8.02 12.17 9.88
N HIS A 87 -7.46 11.43 8.93
CA HIS A 87 -7.84 11.44 7.53
C HIS A 87 -8.44 10.07 7.21
N PHE A 88 -9.73 10.04 6.92
CA PHE A 88 -10.45 8.81 6.62
C PHE A 88 -10.79 8.73 5.13
N ILE A 89 -10.38 7.64 4.49
CA ILE A 89 -10.58 7.39 3.06
C ILE A 89 -11.22 6.02 2.87
N VAL A 90 -12.35 6.01 2.17
CA VAL A 90 -13.02 4.79 1.71
C VAL A 90 -12.75 4.65 0.21
N PHE A 91 -12.21 3.51 -0.20
CA PHE A 91 -11.97 3.22 -1.61
C PHE A 91 -13.15 2.46 -2.22
N PRO A 92 -13.85 3.03 -3.21
CA PRO A 92 -14.89 2.29 -3.92
C PRO A 92 -14.27 1.13 -4.71
N HIS A 93 -15.05 0.08 -4.93
CA HIS A 93 -14.62 -1.10 -5.69
C HIS A 93 -13.34 -1.75 -5.12
N ALA A 94 -13.21 -1.76 -3.80
CA ALA A 94 -12.09 -2.36 -3.08
C ALA A 94 -12.57 -3.17 -1.87
N ASP A 95 -11.88 -4.26 -1.60
CA ASP A 95 -12.05 -5.14 -0.43
C ASP A 95 -10.80 -5.03 0.47
N HIS A 96 -10.53 -6.05 1.29
CA HIS A 96 -9.42 -6.07 2.24
C HIS A 96 -8.04 -5.83 1.60
N SER A 97 -7.80 -6.37 0.39
CA SER A 97 -6.57 -6.20 -0.39
C SER A 97 -6.61 -4.96 -1.28
N MET A 98 -6.71 -3.78 -0.68
CA MET A 98 -6.69 -2.49 -1.39
C MET A 98 -5.45 -2.30 -2.26
N GLU A 99 -4.31 -2.89 -1.90
CA GLU A 99 -3.09 -2.91 -2.70
C GLU A 99 -3.24 -3.65 -4.03
N SER A 100 -4.24 -4.53 -4.14
CA SER A 100 -4.58 -5.25 -5.38
C SER A 100 -5.70 -4.52 -6.14
N ASP A 101 -6.70 -4.00 -5.41
CA ASP A 101 -7.88 -3.39 -6.00
C ASP A 101 -7.63 -1.96 -6.50
N VAL A 102 -7.00 -1.13 -5.70
CA VAL A 102 -6.79 0.30 -5.96
C VAL A 102 -5.34 0.73 -5.66
N PRO A 103 -4.33 0.06 -6.24
CA PRO A 103 -2.92 0.24 -5.86
C PRO A 103 -2.46 1.70 -5.91
N GLU A 104 -2.80 2.41 -7.01
CA GLU A 104 -2.40 3.80 -7.19
C GLU A 104 -2.98 4.70 -6.11
N ALA A 105 -4.29 4.60 -5.84
CA ALA A 105 -4.96 5.42 -4.84
C ALA A 105 -4.51 5.07 -3.42
N PHE A 106 -4.36 3.78 -3.12
CA PHE A 106 -3.92 3.28 -1.83
C PHE A 106 -2.51 3.74 -1.48
N PHE A 107 -1.52 3.46 -2.34
CA PHE A 107 -0.14 3.85 -2.10
C PHE A 107 0.08 5.36 -2.16
N SER A 108 -0.63 6.08 -3.05
CA SER A 108 -0.55 7.55 -3.10
C SER A 108 -1.10 8.21 -1.83
N SER A 109 -2.15 7.64 -1.23
CA SER A 109 -2.71 8.13 0.03
C SER A 109 -1.71 7.99 1.17
N ILE A 110 -1.06 6.82 1.28
CA ILE A 110 0.01 6.57 2.27
C ILE A 110 1.19 7.52 2.05
N HIS A 111 1.67 7.63 0.81
CA HIS A 111 2.81 8.49 0.48
C HIS A 111 2.53 9.96 0.79
N THR A 112 1.36 10.46 0.38
CA THR A 112 0.94 11.85 0.64
C THR A 112 0.82 12.12 2.13
N PHE A 113 0.23 11.19 2.87
CA PHE A 113 0.13 11.30 4.32
C PHE A 113 1.51 11.39 4.96
N ILE A 114 2.42 10.46 4.68
CA ILE A 114 3.78 10.47 5.25
C ILE A 114 4.53 11.75 4.88
N LYS A 115 4.49 12.16 3.60
CA LYS A 115 5.13 13.39 3.13
C LYS A 115 4.63 14.62 3.89
N SER A 116 3.30 14.76 4.05
CA SER A 116 2.71 15.86 4.81
C SER A 116 3.21 15.89 6.27
N GLN A 117 3.39 14.72 6.89
CA GLN A 117 3.87 14.64 8.27
C GLN A 117 5.35 14.98 8.41
N CYS A 118 6.16 14.71 7.39
CA CYS A 118 7.56 15.12 7.35
C CYS A 118 7.72 16.63 7.12
N GLU A 119 6.92 17.22 6.23
CA GLU A 119 6.96 18.65 5.92
C GLU A 119 6.45 19.51 7.09
N GLU A 120 5.39 19.09 7.77
CA GLU A 120 4.85 19.77 8.96
C GLU A 120 5.83 19.74 10.14
N ARG A 121 6.62 18.67 10.28
CA ARG A 121 7.60 18.50 11.37
C ARG A 121 8.98 19.10 11.07
N ASN A 122 9.34 19.21 9.79
CA ASN A 122 10.62 19.74 9.34
C ASN A 122 10.40 20.94 8.43
N SER A 123 10.14 22.13 9.00
CA SER A 123 10.17 23.39 8.23
C SER A 123 11.55 23.67 7.61
N HIS A 124 12.59 22.92 8.01
CA HIS A 124 13.93 22.95 7.45
C HIS A 124 14.38 21.53 7.06
N TYR A 125 14.31 21.26 5.75
CA TYR A 125 14.99 20.17 5.02
C TYR A 125 14.56 18.71 5.30
N PHE A 126 13.87 18.10 4.32
CA PHE A 126 14.17 16.72 3.91
C PHE A 126 13.70 16.35 2.49
N PHE A 127 12.79 17.12 1.88
CA PHE A 127 12.46 17.01 0.46
C PHE A 127 12.75 18.34 -0.25
N LYS A 128 14.02 18.61 -0.53
CA LYS A 128 14.32 19.47 -1.68
C LYS A 128 14.33 18.54 -2.87
N ASP A 129 13.30 18.64 -3.71
CA ASP A 129 13.30 18.02 -5.02
C ASP A 129 14.61 18.42 -5.72
N ASN A 130 15.44 17.43 -6.01
CA ASN A 130 16.51 17.61 -6.98
C ASN A 130 15.83 17.67 -8.35
N ASP A 131 15.27 18.83 -8.68
CA ASP A 131 15.05 19.26 -10.07
C ASP A 131 16.42 19.50 -10.72
N ASN A 132 17.18 18.42 -10.86
CA ASN A 132 18.27 18.30 -11.80
C ASN A 132 17.78 17.35 -12.90
N THR A 133 16.88 17.85 -13.74
CA THR A 133 16.79 17.40 -15.13
C THR A 133 18.10 17.78 -15.83
N GLY A 134 19.15 17.01 -15.52
CA GLY A 134 20.38 16.99 -16.27
C GLY A 134 20.03 16.52 -17.68
N LYS A 135 20.18 17.42 -18.65
CA LYS A 135 20.14 17.12 -20.07
C LYS A 135 21.03 15.90 -20.34
N VAL A 136 20.43 14.74 -20.57
CA VAL A 136 21.12 13.63 -21.21
C VAL A 136 21.28 14.03 -22.67
N LYS A 137 22.46 14.56 -23.00
CA LYS A 137 22.88 14.82 -24.38
C LYS A 137 23.31 13.47 -24.96
N PHE A 138 22.44 12.85 -25.75
CA PHE A 138 22.78 11.67 -26.54
C PHE A 138 23.66 12.13 -27.70
N ASP A 139 24.98 11.87 -27.61
CA ASP A 139 25.92 12.15 -28.70
C ASP A 139 25.98 10.90 -29.59
N LEU A 140 25.36 10.99 -30.77
CA LEU A 140 25.50 10.00 -31.83
C LEU A 140 26.65 10.45 -32.72
N THR A 141 27.87 10.00 -32.43
CA THR A 141 28.97 10.05 -33.39
C THR A 141 29.13 8.66 -34.01
N VAL A 142 28.60 8.53 -35.22
CA VAL A 142 28.95 7.45 -36.15
C VAL A 142 30.40 7.67 -36.55
N ASP A 143 31.26 6.69 -36.27
CA ASP A 143 32.61 6.66 -36.84
C ASP A 143 32.71 5.47 -37.81
N GLU A 144 32.67 5.81 -39.09
CA GLU A 144 33.08 4.97 -40.19
C GLU A 144 34.61 4.90 -40.21
N SER A 145 35.21 3.79 -39.78
CA SER A 145 36.42 3.21 -40.39
C SER A 145 37.03 2.11 -39.52
N ASN A 146 36.91 0.85 -39.95
CA ASN A 146 38.04 0.15 -40.55
C ASN A 146 37.71 -1.31 -40.86
N ASN A 147 37.99 -1.60 -42.11
CA ASN A 147 37.96 -2.87 -42.78
C ASN A 147 39.24 -3.66 -42.46
N SER A 148 39.14 -4.88 -41.97
CA SER A 148 40.12 -5.93 -42.29
C SER A 148 39.57 -7.34 -42.06
N PHE A 149 39.48 -8.05 -43.18
CA PHE A 149 39.29 -9.49 -43.36
C PHE A 149 40.26 -10.34 -42.51
N GLN A 150 39.81 -11.52 -42.07
CA GLN A 150 40.38 -12.78 -42.58
C GLN A 150 39.49 -14.02 -42.34
N LEU A 151 39.31 -14.77 -43.43
CA LEU A 151 38.74 -16.11 -43.52
C LEU A 151 39.81 -17.17 -43.19
N SER A 152 39.44 -18.15 -42.37
CA SER A 152 39.64 -19.59 -42.60
C SER A 152 38.92 -20.38 -41.51
#